data_AF-A0A2Z6NYP2-F1
#
_entry.id   AF-A0A2Z6NYP2-F1
#
_cell.length_a   1.000
_cell.length_b   1.000
_cell.length_c   1.000
_cell.angle_alpha   90.00
_cell.angle_beta   90.00
_cell.angle_gamma   90.00
#
_symmetry.space_group_name_H-M   'P 1'
#
loop_
_entity.id
_entity.type
_entity.pdbx_description
1 polymer ?
#
loop_
_entity_poly.entity_id
_entity_poly.type
_entity_poly.pdbx_seq_one_letter_code
_entity_poly.pdbx_strand_id
1 'polypeptide(L)'
;MAEVVYRKAQMIDPDCNKACNLGLCLIRQARYDEAQLIIDDILKGELPGSNDIKSRQRAKDLLEELKSLLPQSHPLDLLVLDDEFIKGLEQLMNEWGPVRTKRLPIFEEISSCRDQLAC
;
A
#
# COMPACT_ATOMS: atom_id res chain seq x y z
N MET A 1 -8.43 10.54 21.88
CA MET A 1 -8.80 11.96 22.10
C MET A 1 -7.87 12.96 21.41
N ALA A 2 -6.54 12.80 21.51
CA ALA A 2 -5.59 13.74 20.90
C ALA A 2 -5.71 13.84 19.36
N GLU A 3 -5.91 12.71 18.66
CA GLU A 3 -6.03 12.70 17.19
C GLU A 3 -7.12 13.64 16.67
N VAL A 4 -8.33 13.57 17.24
CA VAL A 4 -9.47 14.40 16.80
C VAL A 4 -9.17 15.89 16.98
N VAL A 5 -8.46 16.25 18.05
CA VAL A 5 -8.03 17.63 18.30
C VAL A 5 -7.04 18.08 17.24
N TYR A 6 -6.01 17.27 16.95
CA TYR A 6 -5.02 17.63 15.93
C TYR A 6 -5.61 17.68 14.51
N ARG A 7 -6.53 16.78 14.15
CA ARG A 7 -7.24 16.85 12.87
C ARG A 7 -8.04 18.15 12.72
N LYS A 8 -8.81 18.51 13.76
CA LYS A 8 -9.55 19.78 13.77
C LYS A 8 -8.62 20.98 13.70
N ALA A 9 -7.51 20.96 14.43
CA ALA A 9 -6.52 22.05 14.42
C ALA A 9 -5.85 22.19 13.04
N GLN A 10 -5.55 21.07 12.37
CA GLN A 10 -4.97 21.05 11.03
C GLN A 10 -5.93 21.60 9.98
N MET A 11 -7.25 21.40 10.13
CA MET A 11 -8.26 21.96 9.23
C MET A 11 -8.40 23.49 9.34
N ILE A 12 -8.16 24.04 10.53
CA ILE A 12 -8.30 25.48 10.79
C ILE A 12 -7.04 26.23 10.39
N ASP A 13 -5.88 25.69 10.77
CA ASP A 13 -4.58 26.32 10.57
C ASP A 13 -3.52 25.22 10.38
N PRO A 14 -3.27 24.81 9.13
CA PRO A 14 -2.31 23.76 8.81
C PRO A 14 -0.90 24.15 9.23
N ASP A 15 -0.26 23.32 10.04
CA ASP A 15 1.10 23.56 10.52
C ASP A 15 1.86 22.23 10.66
N CYS A 16 3.17 22.29 10.43
CA CYS A 16 4.04 21.12 10.51
C CYS A 16 4.09 20.50 11.92
N ASN A 17 4.07 21.30 13.00
CA ASN A 17 4.12 20.75 14.36
C ASN A 17 2.83 19.99 14.71
N LYS A 18 1.68 20.54 14.31
CA LYS A 18 0.38 19.88 14.48
C LYS A 18 0.32 18.56 13.70
N ALA A 19 0.82 18.56 12.46
CA ALA A 19 0.92 17.35 11.64
C ALA A 19 1.89 16.30 12.24
N CYS A 20 3.06 16.70 12.74
CA CYS A 20 3.98 15.82 13.47
C CYS A 20 3.30 15.18 14.70
N ASN A 21 2.55 15.98 15.48
CA ASN A 21 1.83 15.46 16.64
C ASN A 21 0.70 14.49 16.24
N LEU A 22 0.02 14.74 15.12
CA LEU A 22 -0.98 13.84 14.56
C LEU A 22 -0.34 12.52 14.11
N GLY A 23 0.78 12.57 13.38
CA GLY A 23 1.55 11.39 12.97
C GLY A 23 1.95 10.51 14.17
N LEU A 24 2.49 11.12 15.23
CA LEU A 24 2.81 10.41 16.48
C LEU A 24 1.57 9.75 17.12
N CYS A 25 0.42 10.43 17.10
CA CYS A 25 -0.82 9.84 17.62
C CYS A 25 -1.28 8.62 16.80
N LEU A 26 -1.05 8.62 15.49
CA LEU A 26 -1.41 7.51 14.60
C LEU A 26 -0.46 6.32 14.76
N ILE A 27 0.85 6.59 14.89
CA ILE A 27 1.86 5.56 15.21
C ILE A 27 1.48 4.81 16.49
N ARG A 28 1.16 5.54 17.56
CA ARG A 28 0.75 4.95 18.85
C ARG A 28 -0.56 4.16 18.79
N GLN A 29 -1.37 4.39 17.76
CA GLN A 29 -2.62 3.66 17.49
C GLN A 29 -2.42 2.52 16.47
N ALA A 30 -1.18 2.22 16.09
CA ALA A 30 -0.84 1.24 15.05
C ALA A 30 -1.47 1.52 13.67
N ARG A 31 -1.81 2.78 13.39
CA ARG A 31 -2.35 3.24 12.09
C ARG A 31 -1.21 3.75 11.22
N TYR A 32 -0.37 2.81 10.79
CA TYR A 32 0.92 3.09 10.16
C TYR A 32 0.79 3.75 8.77
N ASP A 33 -0.16 3.32 7.95
CA ASP A 33 -0.34 3.88 6.60
C ASP A 33 -0.72 5.36 6.63
N GLU A 34 -1.63 5.73 7.54
CA GLU A 34 -2.02 7.13 7.72
C GLU A 34 -0.90 7.98 8.33
N ALA A 35 -0.14 7.40 9.27
CA ALA A 35 1.03 8.07 9.82
C ALA A 35 2.07 8.36 8.74
N GLN A 36 2.34 7.37 7.87
CA GLN A 36 3.27 7.49 6.75
C GLN A 36 2.89 8.64 5.82
N LEU A 37 1.62 8.71 5.40
CA LEU A 37 1.14 9.78 4.52
C LEU A 37 1.37 11.17 5.11
N ILE A 38 1.05 11.36 6.39
CA ILE A 38 1.23 12.65 7.07
C ILE A 38 2.71 13.01 7.18
N ILE A 39 3.57 12.05 7.51
CA ILE A 39 5.01 12.27 7.62
C ILE A 39 5.60 12.63 6.24
N ASP A 40 5.16 11.96 5.18
CA ASP A 40 5.62 12.22 3.81
C ASP A 40 5.22 13.62 3.32
N ASP A 41 4.01 14.09 3.63
CA ASP A 41 3.58 15.45 3.30
C ASP A 41 4.46 16.51 3.98
N ILE A 42 4.86 16.26 5.23
CA ILE A 42 5.81 17.13 5.95
C ILE A 42 7.18 17.13 5.27
N LEU A 43 7.69 15.95 4.89
CA LEU A 43 9.02 15.82 4.28
C LEU A 43 9.09 16.43 2.88
N LYS A 44 7.99 16.36 2.12
CA LYS A 44 7.84 17.02 0.81
C LYS A 44 7.72 18.54 0.91
N GLY A 45 7.42 19.05 2.10
CA GLY A 45 7.31 20.49 2.35
C GLY A 45 5.92 21.06 2.07
N GLU A 46 4.89 20.22 2.01
CA GLU A 46 3.51 20.60 1.64
C GLU A 46 2.81 21.43 2.73
N LEU A 47 3.38 21.47 3.94
CA LEU A 47 2.81 22.19 5.08
C LEU A 47 3.60 23.46 5.42
N PRO A 48 2.93 24.54 5.87
CA PRO A 48 3.60 25.69 6.46
C PRO A 48 4.53 25.29 7.59
N GLY A 49 5.72 25.90 7.64
CA GLY A 49 6.75 25.62 8.65
C GLY A 49 7.57 24.34 8.41
N SER A 50 7.21 23.51 7.42
CA SER A 50 7.93 22.28 7.07
C SER A 50 9.39 22.52 6.64
N ASN A 51 9.74 23.71 6.19
CA ASN A 51 11.10 24.04 5.78
C ASN A 51 12.08 24.23 6.95
N ASP A 52 11.57 24.39 8.18
CA ASP A 52 12.40 24.50 9.36
C ASP A 52 13.18 23.20 9.61
N ILE A 53 14.47 23.34 9.97
CA ILE A 53 15.38 22.21 10.14
C ILE A 53 14.88 21.29 11.26
N LYS A 54 14.38 21.86 12.37
CA LYS A 54 13.90 21.06 13.52
C LYS A 54 12.63 20.30 13.15
N SER A 55 11.75 20.94 12.39
CA SER A 55 10.51 20.34 11.92
C SER A 55 10.79 19.15 10.99
N ARG A 56 11.71 19.28 10.03
CA ARG A 56 12.14 18.15 9.18
C ARG A 56 12.85 17.06 9.96
N GLN A 57 13.71 17.42 10.92
CA GLN A 57 14.38 16.43 11.73
C GLN A 57 13.37 15.59 12.51
N ARG A 58 12.38 16.24 13.13
CA ARG A 58 11.31 15.55 13.85
C ARG A 58 10.51 14.61 12.95
N ALA A 59 10.19 15.02 11.73
CA ALA A 59 9.49 14.15 10.78
C ALA A 59 10.33 12.93 10.38
N LYS A 60 11.66 13.10 10.22
CA LYS A 60 12.58 11.98 9.98
C LYS A 60 12.65 11.04 11.17
N ASP A 61 12.72 11.55 12.40
CA ASP A 61 12.76 10.73 13.60
C ASP A 61 11.48 9.87 13.72
N LEU A 62 10.32 10.47 13.43
CA LEU A 62 9.03 9.74 13.38
C LEU A 62 9.00 8.69 12.27
N LEU A 63 9.59 8.97 11.11
CA LEU A 63 9.68 8.02 10.02
C LEU A 63 10.53 6.80 10.40
N GLU A 64 11.65 7.01 11.09
CA GLU A 64 12.50 5.92 11.58
C GLU A 64 11.80 5.11 12.68
N GLU A 65 11.08 5.76 13.60
CA GLU A 65 10.23 5.08 14.59
C GLU A 65 9.18 4.20 13.88
N LEU A 66 8.48 4.75 12.90
CA LEU A 66 7.48 4.01 12.11
C LEU A 66 8.07 2.79 11.40
N LYS A 67 9.22 2.95 10.72
CA LYS A 67 9.93 1.85 10.06
C LYS A 67 10.40 0.76 11.03
N SER A 68 10.76 1.14 12.26
CA SER A 68 11.18 0.18 13.28
C SER A 68 10.03 -0.70 13.78
N LEU A 69 8.78 -0.22 13.65
CA LEU A 69 7.57 -0.93 14.05
C LEU A 69 6.99 -1.79 12.92
N LEU A 70 7.28 -1.44 11.68
CA LEU A 70 6.87 -2.25 10.53
C LEU A 70 7.76 -3.48 10.43
N PRO A 71 7.18 -4.67 10.15
CA PRO A 71 7.98 -5.80 9.71
C PRO A 71 8.81 -5.33 8.52
N GLN A 72 10.12 -5.56 8.54
CA GLN A 72 10.91 -5.34 7.35
C GLN A 72 10.38 -6.29 6.28
N SER A 73 9.49 -5.80 5.43
CA SER A 73 9.16 -6.46 4.17
C SER A 73 10.41 -6.38 3.33
N HIS A 74 11.32 -7.33 3.55
CA HIS A 74 12.45 -7.55 2.69
C HIS A 74 11.86 -7.86 1.31
N PRO A 75 12.17 -7.08 0.26
CA PRO A 75 11.76 -7.44 -1.11
C PRO A 75 12.25 -8.84 -1.51
N LEU A 76 13.26 -9.35 -0.79
CA LEU A 76 13.82 -10.69 -0.91
C LEU A 76 12.90 -11.79 -0.36
N ASP A 77 12.00 -11.53 0.60
CA ASP A 77 11.12 -12.58 1.16
C ASP A 77 10.03 -13.02 0.17
N LEU A 78 9.77 -12.20 -0.85
CA LEU A 78 8.91 -12.54 -1.99
C LEU A 78 9.68 -13.28 -3.10
N LEU A 79 11.01 -13.26 -3.06
CA LEU A 79 11.91 -13.95 -4.01
C LEU A 79 12.50 -15.24 -3.43
N VAL A 80 12.44 -15.44 -2.11
CA VAL A 80 12.72 -16.72 -1.44
C VAL A 80 11.40 -17.49 -1.29
N LEU A 81 10.68 -17.67 -2.39
CA LEU A 81 9.79 -18.82 -2.48
C LEU A 81 10.69 -20.00 -2.80
N ASP A 82 10.74 -20.98 -1.91
CA ASP A 82 11.54 -22.16 -2.14
C ASP A 82 10.98 -22.94 -3.36
N ASP A 83 11.86 -23.66 -4.07
CA ASP A 83 11.49 -24.41 -5.28
C ASP A 83 10.36 -25.43 -5.02
N GLU A 84 10.23 -25.95 -3.79
CA GLU A 84 9.15 -26.85 -3.35
C GLU A 84 7.80 -26.12 -3.29
N PHE A 85 7.78 -24.89 -2.77
CA PHE A 85 6.57 -24.05 -2.78
C PHE A 85 6.12 -23.71 -4.20
N ILE A 86 7.05 -23.31 -5.08
CA ILE A 86 6.76 -23.00 -6.49
C ILE A 86 6.23 -24.26 -7.19
N LYS A 87 6.88 -25.40 -6.97
CA LYS A 87 6.44 -26.70 -7.53
C LYS A 87 5.06 -27.11 -7.01
N GLY A 88 4.73 -26.80 -5.75
CA GLY A 88 3.40 -27.02 -5.19
C GLY A 88 2.32 -26.19 -5.90
N LEU A 89 2.62 -24.94 -6.24
CA LEU A 89 1.72 -24.08 -7.02
C LEU A 89 1.55 -24.57 -8.46
N GLU A 90 2.64 -25.00 -9.11
CA GLU A 90 2.56 -25.59 -10.45
C GLU A 90 1.76 -26.89 -10.44
N GLN A 91 1.95 -27.76 -9.45
CA GLN A 91 1.18 -28.99 -9.31
C GLN A 91 -0.31 -28.69 -9.09
N LEU A 92 -0.63 -27.70 -8.26
CA LEU A 92 -2.01 -27.24 -8.07
C LEU A 92 -2.58 -26.71 -9.39
N MET A 93 -1.86 -25.85 -10.11
CA MET A 93 -2.32 -25.32 -11.40
C MET A 93 -2.55 -26.42 -12.45
N ASN A 94 -1.72 -27.47 -12.42
CA ASN A 94 -1.85 -28.64 -13.31
C ASN A 94 -3.02 -29.56 -12.90
N GLU A 95 -3.26 -29.75 -11.61
CA GLU A 95 -4.42 -30.50 -11.08
C GLU A 95 -5.75 -29.80 -11.39
N TRP A 96 -5.74 -28.47 -11.37
CA TRP A 96 -6.91 -27.66 -11.68
C TRP A 96 -7.16 -27.52 -13.20
N GLY A 97 -6.32 -28.17 -14.02
CA GLY A 97 -6.46 -28.27 -15.47
C GLY A 97 -6.51 -26.92 -16.18
N PRO A 98 -6.64 -26.90 -17.52
CA PRO A 98 -7.04 -25.66 -18.18
C PRO A 98 -8.34 -25.23 -17.54
N VAL A 99 -8.49 -23.94 -17.20
CA VAL A 99 -9.79 -23.34 -16.95
C VAL A 99 -10.59 -23.51 -18.24
N ARG A 100 -11.20 -24.69 -18.38
CA ARG A 100 -12.22 -24.95 -19.37
C ARG A 100 -13.38 -24.13 -18.85
N THR A 101 -13.39 -22.87 -19.28
CA THR A 101 -14.62 -22.09 -19.31
C THR A 101 -15.61 -23.02 -19.99
N LYS A 102 -16.51 -23.63 -19.21
CA LYS A 102 -17.62 -24.42 -19.74
C LYS A 102 -18.53 -23.41 -20.42
N ARG A 103 -18.11 -22.93 -21.58
CA ARG A 103 -18.97 -22.15 -22.46
C ARG A 103 -20.10 -23.09 -22.85
N LEU A 104 -21.33 -22.62 -22.66
CA LEU A 104 -22.51 -23.38 -23.07
C LEU A 104 -22.39 -23.71 -24.56
N PRO A 105 -22.91 -24.86 -25.04
CA PRO A 105 -22.77 -25.31 -26.42
C PRO A 105 -23.13 -24.24 -27.47
N ILE A 106 -24.10 -23.38 -27.15
CA ILE A 106 -24.50 -22.23 -27.98
C ILE A 106 -23.34 -21.29 -28.34
N PHE A 107 -22.32 -21.19 -27.47
CA PHE A 107 -21.19 -20.29 -27.69
C PHE A 107 -20.07 -20.93 -28.52
N GLU A 108 -20.08 -22.26 -28.73
CA GLU A 108 -19.18 -22.92 -29.69
C GLU A 108 -19.65 -22.67 -31.14
N GLU A 109 -20.97 -22.63 -31.35
CA GLU A 109 -21.59 -22.40 -32.67
C GLU A 109 -21.31 -20.96 -33.18
N ILE A 110 -21.30 -19.97 -32.29
CA ILE A 110 -21.02 -18.57 -32.63
C ILE A 110 -19.53 -18.35 -32.96
N SER A 111 -18.61 -19.09 -32.33
CA SER A 111 -17.18 -19.01 -32.66
C SER A 111 -16.87 -19.49 -34.07
N SER A 112 -17.53 -20.56 -34.54
CA SER A 112 -17.31 -21.09 -35.90
C SER A 112 -17.76 -20.11 -36.99
N CYS A 113 -18.79 -19.30 -36.73
CA CYS A 113 -19.27 -18.29 -37.68
C CYS A 113 -18.31 -17.08 -37.81
N ARG A 114 -17.51 -16.78 -36.79
CA ARG A 114 -16.65 -15.59 -36.76
C ARG A 114 -15.39 -15.75 -37.61
N ASP A 115 -14.91 -16.98 -37.83
CA ASP A 115 -13.70 -17.25 -38.63
C ASP A 115 -13.95 -17.17 -40.15
N GLN A 116 -15.18 -16.92 -40.60
CA GLN A 116 -15.53 -16.79 -42.02
C GLN A 116 -15.62 -15.34 -42.52
N LEU A 117 -15.32 -14.34 -41.68
CA LEU A 117 -15.45 -12.91 -42.02
C LEU A 117 -14.11 -12.18 -42.19
N ALA A 118 -12.99 -12.89 -42.26
CA ALA A 118 -11.72 -12.31 -42.70
C ALA A 118 -11.57 -12.48 -44.22
N CYS A 119 -12.04 -11.47 -44.97
CA CYS A 119 -11.61 -11.21 -46.35
C CYS A 119 -10.46 -10.21 -46.36
#